data_AF-A0A1G2PWQ4-F1
#
_entry.id   AF-A0A1G2PWQ4-F1
#
_cell.length_a   1.000
_cell.length_b   1.000
_cell.length_c   1.000
_cell.angle_alpha   90.00
_cell.angle_beta   90.00
_cell.angle_gamma   90.00
#
_symmetry.space_group_name_H-M   'P 1'
#
loop_
_entity.id
_entity.type
_entity.pdbx_description
1 polymer ?
#
loop_
_entity_poly.entity_id
_entity_poly.type
_entity_poly.pdbx_seq_one_letter_code
_entity_poly.pdbx_strand_id
1 'polypeptide(L)'
;MVYTKPLIGIIGSKGKYGRFLKRLFLAYGCEVIGADAQDGPNVDERNRAVVEQANVVIFSVPPRVVEGVIKALIAHSRPEQLWMDVTSIKVIPVSAMLTSRAEVVGLHPMRAPGESLAGHVVAVCPERLDLWKSWTADFLAWTGARLKFCTPEEHDRKMAVVQGLVHAMQLTMAATIRSLDEDVHETLSFTSPVYRIALSLIGRILQQNADLYADIQMLNPHVPQVLSQAETELHRLRETVIAQNHELFVQQFVASREHFGSEDLNDAFALFEELNQLLAARSSERQVCLQTREDRPALLRDITDLFAEGDINLTHIHSFEAAQGHRFLVGLDRPREDPAVQAALARIAERGLASEME
;
A
#
# COMPACT_ATOMS: atom_id res chain seq x y z
N MET A 1 14.80 21.68 -25.27
CA MET A 1 13.54 21.16 -25.84
C MET A 1 12.78 20.51 -24.71
N VAL A 2 11.52 20.90 -24.47
CA VAL A 2 10.63 20.19 -23.54
C VAL A 2 9.92 19.13 -24.36
N TYR A 3 10.12 17.85 -24.03
CA TYR A 3 9.53 16.74 -24.76
C TYR A 3 8.02 16.70 -24.47
N THR A 4 7.17 16.75 -25.50
CA THR A 4 5.72 16.56 -25.34
C THR A 4 5.37 15.11 -25.00
N LYS A 5 6.21 14.14 -25.40
CA LYS A 5 6.13 12.72 -25.03
C LYS A 5 7.53 12.15 -24.83
N PRO A 6 8.10 12.23 -23.62
CA PRO A 6 9.44 11.72 -23.37
C PRO A 6 9.48 10.19 -23.43
N LEU A 7 10.64 9.65 -23.81
CA LEU A 7 10.96 8.25 -23.64
C LEU A 7 11.29 7.97 -22.17
N ILE A 8 10.56 7.05 -21.57
CA ILE A 8 10.71 6.63 -20.18
C ILE A 8 11.56 5.36 -20.10
N GLY A 9 12.61 5.39 -19.29
CA GLY A 9 13.45 4.23 -18.98
C GLY A 9 13.21 3.74 -17.56
N ILE A 10 12.93 2.46 -17.38
CA ILE A 10 12.74 1.86 -16.05
C ILE A 10 13.86 0.85 -15.77
N ILE A 11 14.65 1.10 -14.74
CA ILE A 11 15.61 0.14 -14.18
C ILE A 11 14.91 -0.66 -13.09
N GLY A 12 14.90 -1.99 -13.20
CA GLY A 12 14.03 -2.86 -12.39
C GLY A 12 12.62 -3.05 -12.99
N SER A 13 12.53 -3.02 -14.33
CA SER A 13 11.26 -2.98 -15.06
C SER A 13 10.36 -4.21 -14.91
N LYS A 14 10.93 -5.37 -14.54
CA LYS A 14 10.19 -6.61 -14.27
C LYS A 14 9.86 -6.79 -12.78
N GLY A 15 10.21 -5.85 -11.91
CA GLY A 15 9.69 -5.80 -10.54
C GLY A 15 8.17 -5.56 -10.51
N LYS A 16 7.50 -5.88 -9.39
CA LYS A 16 6.06 -5.59 -9.22
C LYS A 16 5.78 -4.10 -9.46
N TYR A 17 6.64 -3.23 -8.92
CA TYR A 17 6.53 -1.78 -9.06
C TYR A 17 6.94 -1.30 -10.46
N GLY A 18 8.02 -1.84 -11.04
CA GLY A 18 8.44 -1.54 -12.42
C GLY A 18 7.35 -1.83 -13.45
N ARG A 19 6.64 -2.96 -13.33
CA ARG A 19 5.49 -3.29 -14.20
C ARG A 19 4.31 -2.33 -14.01
N PHE A 20 4.08 -1.87 -12.77
CA PHE A 20 3.04 -0.89 -12.49
C PHE A 20 3.39 0.48 -13.11
N LEU A 21 4.62 0.96 -12.92
CA LEU A 21 5.09 2.19 -13.56
C LEU A 21 5.03 2.11 -15.08
N LYS A 22 5.41 0.98 -15.68
CA LYS A 22 5.29 0.78 -17.13
C LYS A 22 3.85 1.00 -17.60
N ARG A 23 2.85 0.40 -16.92
CA ARG A 23 1.43 0.60 -17.25
C ARG A 23 1.01 2.05 -17.05
N LEU A 24 1.43 2.68 -15.95
CA LEU A 24 1.10 4.06 -15.62
C LEU A 24 1.63 5.06 -16.68
N PHE A 25 2.88 4.94 -17.08
CA PHE A 25 3.49 5.82 -18.09
C PHE A 25 2.95 5.58 -19.50
N LEU A 26 2.65 4.32 -19.87
CA LEU A 26 1.95 4.01 -21.12
C LEU A 26 0.55 4.64 -21.15
N ALA A 27 -0.20 4.58 -20.05
CA ALA A 27 -1.51 5.20 -19.91
C ALA A 27 -1.44 6.74 -19.94
N TYR A 28 -0.35 7.34 -19.44
CA TYR A 28 -0.07 8.77 -19.59
C TYR A 28 0.31 9.17 -21.02
N GLY A 29 0.58 8.20 -21.91
CA GLY A 29 0.87 8.41 -23.32
C GLY A 29 2.36 8.52 -23.67
N CYS A 30 3.25 8.05 -22.78
CA CYS A 30 4.69 7.97 -23.03
C CYS A 30 5.11 6.62 -23.62
N GLU A 31 6.27 6.60 -24.28
CA GLU A 31 6.95 5.35 -24.63
C GLU A 31 7.79 4.85 -23.46
N VAL A 32 7.89 3.53 -23.28
CA VAL A 32 8.60 2.92 -22.15
C VAL A 32 9.56 1.83 -22.59
N ILE A 33 10.84 2.01 -22.27
CA ILE A 33 11.88 0.97 -22.31
C ILE A 33 12.27 0.57 -20.89
N GLY A 34 12.90 -0.59 -20.72
CA GLY A 34 13.32 -1.03 -19.40
C GLY A 34 14.34 -2.16 -19.43
N ALA A 35 15.06 -2.28 -18.32
CA ALA A 35 16.01 -3.34 -18.04
C ALA A 35 15.73 -3.91 -16.64
N ASP A 36 16.02 -5.19 -16.45
CA ASP A 36 15.87 -5.87 -15.18
C ASP A 36 16.95 -6.95 -15.02
N ALA A 37 17.33 -7.25 -13.77
CA ALA A 37 18.24 -8.35 -13.47
C ALA A 37 17.69 -9.71 -13.94
N GLN A 38 16.36 -9.85 -14.05
CA GLN A 38 15.70 -11.04 -14.59
C GLN A 38 15.86 -11.20 -16.12
N ASP A 39 16.48 -10.26 -16.84
CA ASP A 39 16.75 -10.39 -18.27
C ASP A 39 17.95 -11.29 -18.58
N GLY A 40 18.66 -11.77 -17.55
CA GLY A 40 19.84 -12.63 -17.67
C GLY A 40 21.16 -11.87 -17.57
N PRO A 41 22.27 -12.41 -18.13
CA PRO A 41 23.59 -11.76 -18.02
C PRO A 41 23.61 -10.39 -18.71
N ASN A 42 24.62 -9.58 -18.41
CA ASN A 42 24.82 -8.24 -18.99
C ASN A 42 23.76 -7.21 -18.55
N VAL A 43 23.30 -7.32 -17.31
CA VAL A 43 22.35 -6.35 -16.72
C VAL A 43 22.93 -4.93 -16.72
N ASP A 44 24.23 -4.79 -16.52
CA ASP A 44 24.91 -3.49 -16.48
C ASP A 44 24.90 -2.82 -17.86
N GLU A 45 25.21 -3.55 -18.94
CA GLU A 45 25.13 -3.01 -20.31
C GLU A 45 23.70 -2.63 -20.68
N ARG A 46 22.69 -3.40 -20.25
CA ARG A 46 21.29 -3.09 -20.52
C ARG A 46 20.82 -1.87 -19.73
N ASN A 47 21.19 -1.78 -18.46
CA ASN A 47 20.90 -0.61 -17.64
C ASN A 47 21.51 0.65 -18.26
N ARG A 48 22.77 0.55 -18.70
CA ARG A 48 23.46 1.61 -19.43
C ARG A 48 22.70 1.99 -20.70
N ALA A 49 22.29 1.02 -21.52
CA ALA A 49 21.57 1.29 -22.76
C ALA A 49 20.23 2.02 -22.50
N VAL A 50 19.52 1.68 -21.42
CA VAL A 50 18.30 2.40 -20.99
C VAL A 50 18.62 3.85 -20.63
N VAL A 51 19.66 4.07 -19.81
CA VAL A 51 20.09 5.41 -19.42
C VAL A 51 20.52 6.24 -20.63
N GLU A 52 21.26 5.67 -21.58
CA GLU A 52 21.74 6.36 -22.78
C GLU A 52 20.62 6.76 -23.75
N GLN A 53 19.47 6.08 -23.73
CA GLN A 53 18.34 6.35 -24.65
C GLN A 53 17.22 7.19 -24.02
N ALA A 54 16.85 6.93 -22.76
CA ALA A 54 15.67 7.53 -22.15
C ALA A 54 15.84 9.02 -21.82
N ASN A 55 14.76 9.79 -21.87
CA ASN A 55 14.74 11.18 -21.40
C ASN A 55 14.47 11.24 -19.88
N VAL A 56 13.61 10.35 -19.38
CA VAL A 56 13.33 10.20 -17.95
C VAL A 56 13.72 8.78 -17.53
N VAL A 57 14.54 8.63 -16.49
CA VAL A 57 14.97 7.34 -15.95
C VAL A 57 14.39 7.16 -14.55
N ILE A 58 13.70 6.04 -14.32
CA ILE A 58 13.15 5.68 -13.00
C ILE A 58 13.85 4.44 -12.45
N PHE A 59 14.42 4.58 -11.26
CA PHE A 59 15.00 3.49 -10.48
C PHE A 59 13.90 2.81 -9.64
N SER A 60 13.50 1.61 -10.07
CA SER A 60 12.50 0.75 -9.43
C SER A 60 13.13 -0.58 -8.97
N VAL A 61 14.30 -0.48 -8.34
CA VAL A 61 15.06 -1.61 -7.79
C VAL A 61 14.95 -1.63 -6.26
N PRO A 62 15.26 -2.75 -5.59
CA PRO A 62 15.23 -2.82 -4.13
C PRO A 62 16.13 -1.75 -3.46
N PRO A 63 15.71 -1.16 -2.34
CA PRO A 63 16.49 -0.11 -1.68
C PRO A 63 17.94 -0.50 -1.37
N ARG A 64 18.21 -1.76 -0.98
CA ARG A 64 19.59 -2.21 -0.68
C ARG A 64 20.57 -2.17 -1.86
N VAL A 65 20.08 -2.21 -3.10
CA VAL A 65 20.94 -2.17 -4.30
C VAL A 65 20.89 -0.84 -5.04
N VAL A 66 19.94 0.04 -4.70
CA VAL A 66 19.64 1.24 -5.50
C VAL A 66 20.85 2.16 -5.63
N GLU A 67 21.59 2.37 -4.55
CA GLU A 67 22.78 3.23 -4.56
C GLU A 67 23.86 2.70 -5.50
N GLY A 68 24.15 1.39 -5.42
CA GLY A 68 25.15 0.75 -6.28
C GLY A 68 24.77 0.82 -7.76
N VAL A 69 23.49 0.55 -8.07
CA VAL A 69 22.94 0.66 -9.44
C VAL A 69 23.05 2.09 -9.96
N ILE A 70 22.65 3.09 -9.18
CA ILE A 70 22.74 4.50 -9.57
C ILE A 70 24.21 4.86 -9.82
N LYS A 71 25.12 4.50 -8.89
CA LYS A 71 26.54 4.84 -8.98
C LYS A 71 27.21 4.28 -10.25
N ALA A 72 26.87 3.05 -10.63
CA ALA A 72 27.38 2.43 -11.86
C ALA A 72 26.95 3.18 -13.14
N LEU A 73 25.88 3.98 -13.08
CA LEU A 73 25.27 4.63 -14.24
C LEU A 73 25.55 6.15 -14.33
N ILE A 74 26.13 6.77 -13.30
CA ILE A 74 26.38 8.22 -13.23
C ILE A 74 27.12 8.74 -14.47
N ALA A 75 28.16 8.02 -14.92
CA ALA A 75 28.98 8.42 -16.06
C ALA A 75 28.21 8.49 -17.39
N HIS A 76 27.05 7.82 -17.46
CA HIS A 76 26.18 7.77 -18.63
C HIS A 76 25.02 8.77 -18.56
N SER A 77 24.89 9.49 -17.43
CA SER A 77 23.86 10.51 -17.25
C SER A 77 24.09 11.73 -18.15
N ARG A 78 22.99 12.30 -18.66
CA ARG A 78 23.01 13.49 -19.51
C ARG A 78 22.27 14.66 -18.84
N PRO A 79 22.72 15.91 -19.04
CA PRO A 79 22.18 17.07 -18.34
C PRO A 79 20.71 17.37 -18.66
N GLU A 80 20.20 16.94 -19.82
CA GLU A 80 18.81 17.11 -20.22
C GLU A 80 17.86 16.03 -19.70
N GLN A 81 18.36 15.04 -18.93
CA GLN A 81 17.54 13.97 -18.37
C GLN A 81 16.87 14.35 -17.05
N LEU A 82 15.81 13.62 -16.72
CA LEU A 82 15.26 13.53 -15.36
C LEU A 82 15.52 12.14 -14.80
N TRP A 83 16.08 12.06 -13.60
CA TRP A 83 16.24 10.84 -12.82
C TRP A 83 15.27 10.84 -11.64
N MET A 84 14.60 9.72 -11.44
CA MET A 84 13.63 9.53 -10.37
C MET A 84 13.84 8.18 -9.70
N ASP A 85 13.45 8.07 -8.44
CA ASP A 85 13.33 6.78 -7.76
C ASP A 85 11.92 6.60 -7.20
N VAL A 86 11.53 5.35 -6.93
CA VAL A 86 10.27 5.00 -6.27
C VAL A 86 10.47 4.12 -5.03
N THR A 87 11.65 4.19 -4.43
CA THR A 87 11.97 3.33 -3.28
C THR A 87 11.24 3.79 -2.01
N SER A 88 11.28 3.01 -0.93
CA SER A 88 10.61 3.37 0.33
C SER A 88 11.45 4.21 1.29
N ILE A 89 12.70 4.51 0.94
CA ILE A 89 13.61 5.44 1.64
C ILE A 89 14.03 6.52 0.65
N LYS A 90 14.41 7.72 1.08
CA LYS A 90 14.69 8.82 0.15
C LYS A 90 16.12 9.33 0.24
N VAL A 91 16.74 9.37 1.41
CA VAL A 91 18.08 9.98 1.57
C VAL A 91 19.11 9.30 0.67
N ILE A 92 19.22 7.96 0.76
CA ILE A 92 20.19 7.18 -0.01
C ILE A 92 20.02 7.32 -1.53
N PRO A 93 18.85 6.99 -2.13
CA PRO A 93 18.69 7.05 -3.59
C PRO A 93 18.78 8.48 -4.12
N VAL A 94 18.20 9.46 -3.44
CA VAL A 94 18.21 10.85 -3.91
C VAL A 94 19.62 11.43 -3.87
N SER A 95 20.36 11.20 -2.78
CA SER A 95 21.77 11.59 -2.68
C SER A 95 22.62 10.97 -3.79
N ALA A 96 22.41 9.68 -4.07
CA ALA A 96 23.10 9.01 -5.17
C ALA A 96 22.75 9.63 -6.54
N MET A 97 21.46 9.91 -6.81
CA MET A 97 21.04 10.53 -8.07
C MET A 97 21.59 11.95 -8.24
N LEU A 98 21.75 12.72 -7.16
CA LEU A 98 22.27 14.10 -7.22
C LEU A 98 23.71 14.20 -7.72
N THR A 99 24.48 13.13 -7.60
CA THR A 99 25.85 13.04 -8.16
C THR A 99 25.88 12.89 -9.69
N SER A 100 24.72 12.62 -10.32
CA SER A 100 24.56 12.62 -11.77
C SER A 100 24.56 14.02 -12.35
N ARG A 101 24.46 14.14 -13.68
CA ARG A 101 24.24 15.41 -14.39
C ARG A 101 22.76 15.74 -14.59
N ALA A 102 21.87 14.78 -14.37
CA ALA A 102 20.44 14.89 -14.63
C ALA A 102 19.70 15.74 -13.58
N GLU A 103 18.49 16.15 -13.88
CA GLU A 103 17.54 16.60 -12.87
C GLU A 103 17.09 15.44 -11.97
N VAL A 104 16.68 15.71 -10.73
CA VAL A 104 16.43 14.70 -9.70
C VAL A 104 15.15 14.98 -8.94
N VAL A 105 14.27 13.98 -8.90
CA VAL A 105 13.07 13.96 -8.04
C VAL A 105 12.90 12.57 -7.43
N GLY A 106 12.97 12.49 -6.10
CA GLY A 106 12.60 11.27 -5.40
C GLY A 106 11.09 11.15 -5.24
N LEU A 107 10.53 9.97 -5.53
CA LEU A 107 9.13 9.67 -5.28
C LEU A 107 9.00 8.50 -4.30
N HIS A 108 7.95 8.51 -3.49
CA HIS A 108 7.50 7.34 -2.77
C HIS A 108 5.97 7.31 -2.73
N PRO A 109 5.34 6.57 -3.65
CA PRO A 109 3.92 6.31 -3.56
C PRO A 109 3.65 5.41 -2.35
N MET A 110 2.82 5.88 -1.43
CA MET A 110 2.53 5.24 -0.14
C MET A 110 1.55 4.06 -0.29
N ARG A 111 1.69 3.28 -1.36
CA ARG A 111 0.89 2.09 -1.64
C ARG A 111 1.72 1.03 -2.33
N ALA A 112 1.29 -0.23 -2.17
CA ALA A 112 1.75 -1.30 -3.02
C ALA A 112 1.30 -1.05 -4.48
N PRO A 113 2.03 -1.61 -5.47
CA PRO A 113 1.64 -1.58 -6.88
C PRO A 113 0.17 -1.99 -7.06
N GLY A 114 -0.58 -1.25 -7.88
CA GLY A 114 -1.99 -1.54 -8.14
C GLY A 114 -2.44 -1.02 -9.49
N GLU A 115 -3.66 -0.48 -9.53
CA GLU A 115 -4.27 0.05 -10.76
C GLU A 115 -4.00 1.54 -10.97
N SER A 116 -4.13 2.35 -9.93
CA SER A 116 -3.92 3.81 -9.99
C SER A 116 -3.18 4.35 -8.75
N LEU A 117 -2.74 5.61 -8.81
CA LEU A 117 -2.28 6.36 -7.62
C LEU A 117 -3.37 7.31 -7.08
N ALA A 118 -4.57 7.30 -7.68
CA ALA A 118 -5.62 8.24 -7.35
C ALA A 118 -6.04 8.10 -5.87
N GLY A 119 -6.19 9.23 -5.18
CA GLY A 119 -6.56 9.29 -3.77
C GLY A 119 -5.47 8.83 -2.77
N HIS A 120 -4.37 8.24 -3.25
CA HIS A 120 -3.28 7.77 -2.40
C HIS A 120 -2.21 8.85 -2.24
N VAL A 121 -1.53 8.83 -1.10
CA VAL A 121 -0.43 9.76 -0.84
C VAL A 121 0.78 9.38 -1.68
N VAL A 122 1.42 10.37 -2.32
CA VAL A 122 2.75 10.24 -2.92
C VAL A 122 3.66 11.27 -2.28
N ALA A 123 4.70 10.82 -1.58
CA ALA A 123 5.74 11.71 -1.11
C ALA A 123 6.62 12.11 -2.31
N VAL A 124 6.89 13.40 -2.43
CA VAL A 124 7.66 14.00 -3.53
C VAL A 124 8.81 14.80 -2.94
N CYS A 125 10.04 14.42 -3.31
CA CYS A 125 11.29 15.07 -2.90
C CYS A 125 11.96 15.70 -4.11
N PRO A 126 11.55 16.92 -4.52
CA PRO A 126 12.19 17.63 -5.63
C PRO A 126 13.52 18.22 -5.16
N GLU A 127 14.61 17.97 -5.90
CA GLU A 127 15.95 18.47 -5.55
C GLU A 127 16.50 19.43 -6.62
N ARG A 128 17.09 18.86 -7.68
CA ARG A 128 17.57 19.60 -8.86
C ARG A 128 16.52 19.45 -9.95
N LEU A 129 15.57 20.38 -10.06
CA LEU A 129 14.43 20.27 -10.99
C LEU A 129 14.06 21.64 -11.58
N ASP A 130 14.30 21.83 -12.89
CA ASP A 130 14.01 23.05 -13.62
C ASP A 130 13.36 22.73 -14.99
N LEU A 131 14.12 22.15 -15.93
CA LEU A 131 13.68 21.74 -17.25
C LEU A 131 12.45 20.82 -17.21
N TRP A 132 12.40 19.89 -16.25
CA TRP A 132 11.35 18.90 -16.13
C TRP A 132 10.26 19.28 -15.13
N LYS A 133 10.31 20.49 -14.56
CA LYS A 133 9.39 20.93 -13.51
C LYS A 133 7.92 20.86 -13.96
N SER A 134 7.60 21.44 -15.12
CA SER A 134 6.23 21.44 -15.65
C SER A 134 5.75 20.04 -15.99
N TRP A 135 6.56 19.25 -16.71
CA TRP A 135 6.18 17.88 -17.06
C TRP A 135 5.97 16.99 -15.82
N THR A 136 6.82 17.13 -14.80
CA THR A 136 6.68 16.38 -13.55
C THR A 136 5.40 16.78 -12.81
N ALA A 137 5.08 18.07 -12.77
CA ALA A 137 3.85 18.55 -12.17
C ALA A 137 2.60 18.04 -12.91
N ASP A 138 2.61 18.09 -14.25
CA ASP A 138 1.52 17.60 -15.08
C ASP A 138 1.31 16.09 -14.93
N PHE A 139 2.40 15.31 -14.91
CA PHE A 139 2.35 13.87 -14.67
C PHE A 139 1.77 13.57 -13.29
N LEU A 140 2.31 14.18 -12.23
CA LEU A 140 1.85 13.96 -10.87
C LEU A 140 0.37 14.35 -10.68
N ALA A 141 -0.06 15.47 -11.28
CA ALA A 141 -1.46 15.90 -11.27
C ALA A 141 -2.38 14.89 -11.98
N TRP A 142 -1.97 14.40 -13.16
CA TRP A 142 -2.72 13.40 -13.91
C TRP A 142 -2.93 12.09 -13.14
N THR A 143 -1.99 11.72 -12.26
CA THR A 143 -2.14 10.51 -11.44
C THR A 143 -3.30 10.55 -10.43
N GLY A 144 -3.84 11.74 -10.12
CA GLY A 144 -4.86 11.93 -9.09
C GLY A 144 -4.37 11.69 -7.65
N ALA A 145 -3.06 11.59 -7.44
CA ALA A 145 -2.47 11.35 -6.14
C ALA A 145 -2.57 12.57 -5.21
N ARG A 146 -2.61 12.30 -3.91
CA ARG A 146 -2.46 13.32 -2.86
C ARG A 146 -0.96 13.58 -2.65
N LEU A 147 -0.44 14.64 -3.24
CA LEU A 147 0.99 14.93 -3.20
C LEU A 147 1.41 15.51 -1.84
N LYS A 148 2.48 14.94 -1.25
CA LYS A 148 3.14 15.47 -0.06
C LYS A 148 4.59 15.83 -0.39
N PHE A 149 4.85 17.12 -0.55
CA PHE A 149 6.21 17.63 -0.75
C PHE A 149 6.98 17.64 0.58
N CYS A 150 8.22 17.16 0.55
CA CYS A 150 9.13 17.10 1.70
C CYS A 150 10.58 16.89 1.24
N THR A 151 11.56 17.15 2.10
CA THR A 151 12.96 16.77 1.82
C THR A 151 13.16 15.26 2.03
N PRO A 152 14.20 14.65 1.44
CA PRO A 152 14.56 13.25 1.71
C PRO A 152 14.73 12.93 3.20
N GLU A 153 15.34 13.84 3.96
CA GLU A 153 15.56 13.70 5.40
C GLU A 153 14.26 13.78 6.19
N GLU A 154 13.37 14.72 5.84
CA GLU A 154 12.05 14.80 6.46
C GLU A 154 11.25 13.52 6.17
N HIS A 155 11.27 13.05 4.93
CA HIS A 155 10.63 11.80 4.54
C HIS A 155 11.12 10.63 5.40
N ASP A 156 12.43 10.36 5.44
CA ASP A 156 12.95 9.18 6.13
C ASP A 156 12.71 9.28 7.65
N ARG A 157 12.87 10.46 8.23
CA ARG A 157 12.54 10.69 9.65
C ARG A 157 11.07 10.40 9.96
N LYS A 158 10.14 10.81 9.08
CA LYS A 158 8.70 10.52 9.25
C LYS A 158 8.39 9.05 9.00
N MET A 159 9.01 8.43 7.99
CA MET A 159 8.81 7.01 7.65
C MET A 159 9.35 6.08 8.72
N ALA A 160 10.32 6.49 9.54
CA ALA A 160 10.73 5.71 10.70
C ALA A 160 9.59 5.46 11.69
N VAL A 161 8.63 6.38 11.81
CA VAL A 161 7.41 6.19 12.60
C VAL A 161 6.31 5.55 11.75
N VAL A 162 5.99 6.14 10.58
CA VAL A 162 4.84 5.72 9.76
C VAL A 162 4.97 4.29 9.22
N GLN A 163 6.19 3.87 8.88
CA GLN A 163 6.47 2.52 8.36
C GLN A 163 7.35 1.72 9.32
N GLY A 164 8.46 2.30 9.79
CA GLY A 164 9.42 1.61 10.65
C GLY A 164 8.78 1.04 11.90
N LEU A 165 8.20 1.90 12.74
CA LEU A 165 7.50 1.50 13.96
C LEU A 165 6.32 0.57 13.67
N VAL A 166 5.44 0.95 12.75
CA VAL A 166 4.21 0.19 12.47
C VAL A 166 4.53 -1.23 12.00
N HIS A 167 5.45 -1.38 11.03
CA HIS A 167 5.86 -2.69 10.54
C HIS A 167 6.59 -3.49 11.63
N ALA A 168 7.45 -2.84 12.42
CA ALA A 168 8.15 -3.52 13.50
C ALA A 168 7.19 -4.03 14.56
N MET A 169 6.16 -3.27 14.95
CA MET A 169 5.16 -3.73 15.92
C MET A 169 4.37 -4.93 15.40
N GLN A 170 3.99 -4.93 14.12
CA GLN A 170 3.31 -6.07 13.49
C GLN A 170 4.21 -7.31 13.42
N LEU A 171 5.48 -7.15 13.02
CA LEU A 171 6.46 -8.23 12.98
C LEU A 171 6.78 -8.78 14.38
N THR A 172 6.91 -7.91 15.38
CA THR A 172 7.13 -8.29 16.78
C THR A 172 5.90 -9.04 17.31
N MET A 173 4.69 -8.57 17.06
CA MET A 173 3.47 -9.28 17.46
C MET A 173 3.40 -10.68 16.84
N ALA A 174 3.68 -10.80 15.53
CA ALA A 174 3.74 -12.10 14.85
C ALA A 174 4.83 -13.02 15.43
N ALA A 175 6.02 -12.47 15.69
CA ALA A 175 7.12 -13.21 16.29
C ALA A 175 6.80 -13.66 17.72
N THR A 176 6.11 -12.84 18.52
CA THR A 176 5.65 -13.18 19.87
C THR A 176 4.65 -14.32 19.85
N ILE A 177 3.61 -14.26 19.01
CA ILE A 177 2.63 -15.35 18.85
C ILE A 177 3.36 -16.67 18.50
N ARG A 178 4.28 -16.61 17.52
CA ARG A 178 5.11 -17.77 17.15
C ARG A 178 5.97 -18.28 18.31
N SER A 179 6.56 -17.38 19.10
CA SER A 179 7.48 -17.76 20.18
C SER A 179 6.75 -18.33 21.41
N LEU A 180 5.48 -17.98 21.59
CA LEU A 180 4.59 -18.58 22.59
C LEU A 180 4.01 -19.93 22.13
N ASP A 181 4.25 -20.32 20.86
CA ASP A 181 3.68 -21.54 20.24
C ASP A 181 2.14 -21.53 20.22
N GLU A 182 1.53 -20.34 20.09
CA GLU A 182 0.08 -20.17 20.05
C GLU A 182 -0.49 -20.50 18.66
N ASP A 183 -1.54 -21.33 18.62
CA ASP A 183 -2.26 -21.63 17.39
C ASP A 183 -3.18 -20.47 17.00
N VAL A 184 -2.81 -19.75 15.93
CA VAL A 184 -3.60 -18.64 15.37
C VAL A 184 -5.03 -19.08 14.99
N HIS A 185 -5.23 -20.32 14.55
CA HIS A 185 -6.56 -20.83 14.25
C HIS A 185 -7.41 -20.96 15.51
N GLU A 186 -6.82 -21.45 16.60
CA GLU A 186 -7.49 -21.56 17.90
C GLU A 186 -7.77 -20.18 18.51
N THR A 187 -6.80 -19.26 18.50
CA THR A 187 -7.00 -17.90 19.02
C THR A 187 -8.10 -17.15 18.27
N LEU A 188 -8.30 -17.47 16.98
CA LEU A 188 -9.40 -16.95 16.16
C LEU A 188 -10.81 -17.31 16.65
N SER A 189 -10.94 -18.32 17.51
CA SER A 189 -12.22 -18.68 18.15
C SER A 189 -12.56 -17.83 19.39
N PHE A 190 -11.56 -17.17 19.99
CA PHE A 190 -11.72 -16.30 21.16
C PHE A 190 -11.89 -14.81 20.80
N THR A 191 -12.10 -14.48 19.53
CA THR A 191 -11.78 -13.14 19.04
C THR A 191 -12.87 -12.11 19.21
N SER A 192 -12.43 -10.90 19.55
CA SER A 192 -13.09 -9.67 19.13
C SER A 192 -12.67 -9.27 17.70
N PRO A 193 -13.47 -8.43 17.01
CA PRO A 193 -13.12 -7.85 15.71
C PRO A 193 -11.73 -7.18 15.67
N VAL A 194 -11.28 -6.60 16.79
CA VAL A 194 -9.94 -5.99 16.94
C VAL A 194 -8.82 -6.99 16.62
N TYR A 195 -8.89 -8.20 17.17
CA TYR A 195 -7.84 -9.21 16.96
C TYR A 195 -7.77 -9.65 15.49
N ARG A 196 -8.92 -9.76 14.82
CA ARG A 196 -8.98 -10.05 13.38
C ARG A 196 -8.36 -8.94 12.54
N ILE A 197 -8.60 -7.67 12.89
CA ILE A 197 -7.94 -6.53 12.25
C ILE A 197 -6.43 -6.61 12.46
N ALA A 198 -5.96 -6.84 13.69
CA ALA A 198 -4.54 -6.98 13.97
C ALA A 198 -3.87 -8.11 13.17
N LEU A 199 -4.51 -9.30 13.10
CA LEU A 199 -4.03 -10.40 12.27
C LEU A 199 -4.05 -10.08 10.78
N SER A 200 -5.02 -9.31 10.28
CA SER A 200 -5.04 -8.89 8.88
C SER A 200 -3.86 -7.98 8.53
N LEU A 201 -3.44 -7.11 9.46
CA LEU A 201 -2.27 -6.26 9.31
C LEU A 201 -0.97 -7.10 9.30
N ILE A 202 -0.88 -8.10 10.18
CA ILE A 202 0.23 -9.07 10.18
C ILE A 202 0.27 -9.83 8.86
N GLY A 203 -0.87 -10.39 8.43
CA GLY A 203 -1.00 -11.15 7.19
C GLY A 203 -0.66 -10.32 5.96
N ARG A 204 -0.95 -9.01 5.96
CA ARG A 204 -0.55 -8.08 4.91
C ARG A 204 0.96 -7.99 4.78
N ILE A 205 1.73 -7.98 5.87
CA ILE A 205 3.20 -7.94 5.84
C ILE A 205 3.78 -9.30 5.46
N LEU A 206 3.36 -10.37 6.14
CA LEU A 206 3.98 -11.69 5.99
C LEU A 206 3.77 -12.33 4.61
N GLN A 207 2.78 -11.88 3.85
CA GLN A 207 2.56 -12.30 2.45
C GLN A 207 3.40 -11.55 1.41
N GLN A 208 4.26 -10.63 1.83
CA GLN A 208 5.12 -9.85 0.94
C GLN A 208 6.57 -10.36 0.96
N ASN A 209 7.42 -9.76 0.14
CA ASN A 209 8.84 -10.08 0.12
C ASN A 209 9.51 -9.59 1.42
N ALA A 210 10.05 -10.51 2.22
CA ALA A 210 10.74 -10.21 3.46
C ALA A 210 11.90 -9.21 3.29
N ASP A 211 12.62 -9.29 2.17
CA ASP A 211 13.74 -8.38 1.90
C ASP A 211 13.30 -6.91 1.84
N LEU A 212 12.08 -6.63 1.36
CA LEU A 212 11.57 -5.25 1.32
C LEU A 212 11.42 -4.68 2.73
N TYR A 213 10.94 -5.49 3.66
CA TYR A 213 10.76 -5.07 5.05
C TYR A 213 12.10 -4.99 5.78
N ALA A 214 13.04 -5.89 5.48
CA ALA A 214 14.41 -5.77 5.95
C ALA A 214 15.03 -4.45 5.48
N ASP A 215 14.90 -4.12 4.20
CA ASP A 215 15.41 -2.88 3.62
C ASP A 215 14.80 -1.63 4.30
N ILE A 216 13.48 -1.60 4.51
CA ILE A 216 12.80 -0.49 5.20
C ILE A 216 13.29 -0.33 6.64
N GLN A 217 13.48 -1.44 7.37
CA GLN A 217 13.89 -1.43 8.77
C GLN A 217 15.37 -1.07 8.94
N MET A 218 16.23 -1.56 8.04
CA MET A 218 17.69 -1.52 8.23
C MET A 218 18.34 -0.31 7.54
N LEU A 219 17.76 0.20 6.44
CA LEU A 219 18.39 1.27 5.65
C LEU A 219 17.91 2.67 6.02
N ASN A 220 16.83 2.78 6.80
CA ASN A 220 16.42 4.06 7.36
C ASN A 220 17.15 4.31 8.70
N PRO A 221 18.06 5.31 8.77
CA PRO A 221 18.91 5.51 9.94
C PRO A 221 18.15 5.94 11.20
N HIS A 222 16.91 6.39 11.06
CA HIS A 222 16.07 6.81 12.19
C HIS A 222 15.29 5.66 12.84
N VAL A 223 15.17 4.51 12.16
CA VAL A 223 14.42 3.36 12.68
C VAL A 223 14.98 2.84 14.00
N PRO A 224 16.31 2.61 14.17
CA PRO A 224 16.85 2.10 15.44
C PRO A 224 16.44 2.93 16.66
N GLN A 225 16.50 4.27 16.56
CA GLN A 225 16.09 5.15 17.66
C GLN A 225 14.60 4.99 17.99
N VAL A 226 13.74 4.89 16.98
CA VAL A 226 12.29 4.69 17.16
C VAL A 226 12.00 3.32 17.81
N LEU A 227 12.72 2.27 17.41
CA LEU A 227 12.56 0.94 18.01
C LEU A 227 13.04 0.89 19.46
N SER A 228 14.16 1.56 19.79
CA SER A 228 14.62 1.68 21.19
C SER A 228 13.59 2.41 22.07
N GLN A 229 12.92 3.43 21.53
CA GLN A 229 11.84 4.08 22.26
C GLN A 229 10.64 3.13 22.45
N ALA A 230 10.25 2.39 21.41
CA ALA A 230 9.15 1.42 21.51
C ALA A 230 9.44 0.31 22.53
N GLU A 231 10.68 -0.20 22.56
CA GLU A 231 11.14 -1.16 23.57
C GLU A 231 11.05 -0.56 24.98
N THR A 232 11.48 0.69 25.16
CA THR A 232 11.38 1.39 26.45
C THR A 232 9.94 1.53 26.93
N GLU A 233 9.00 1.90 26.04
CA GLU A 233 7.58 2.01 26.40
C GLU A 233 6.95 0.65 26.69
N LEU A 234 7.28 -0.40 25.93
CA LEU A 234 6.79 -1.75 26.19
C LEU A 234 7.32 -2.29 27.52
N HIS A 235 8.61 -2.08 27.81
CA HIS A 235 9.21 -2.42 29.09
C HIS A 235 8.48 -1.70 30.22
N ARG A 236 8.27 -0.38 30.10
CA ARG A 236 7.56 0.42 31.12
C ARG A 236 6.14 -0.10 31.36
N LEU A 237 5.39 -0.40 30.29
CA LEU A 237 4.06 -0.98 30.41
C LEU A 237 4.10 -2.33 31.15
N ARG A 238 5.05 -3.20 30.81
CA ARG A 238 5.23 -4.49 31.49
C ARG A 238 5.48 -4.32 32.99
N GLU A 239 6.39 -3.43 33.38
CA GLU A 239 6.68 -3.17 34.80
C GLU A 239 5.45 -2.60 35.53
N THR A 240 4.70 -1.68 34.91
CA THR A 240 3.44 -1.17 35.46
C THR A 240 2.42 -2.29 35.71
N VAL A 241 2.30 -3.25 34.79
CA VAL A 241 1.40 -4.41 34.91
C VAL A 241 1.86 -5.36 36.02
N ILE A 242 3.16 -5.69 36.09
CA ILE A 242 3.72 -6.55 37.15
C ILE A 242 3.49 -5.92 38.53
N ALA A 243 3.71 -4.61 38.65
CA ALA A 243 3.49 -3.88 39.89
C ALA A 243 2.00 -3.65 40.21
N GLN A 244 1.07 -4.01 39.31
CA GLN A 244 -0.36 -3.72 39.39
C GLN A 244 -0.65 -2.24 39.67
N ASN A 245 0.19 -1.34 39.15
CA ASN A 245 0.09 0.10 39.43
C ASN A 245 -0.98 0.76 38.53
N HIS A 246 -2.24 0.65 38.97
CA HIS A 246 -3.39 1.20 38.25
C HIS A 246 -3.28 2.72 38.01
N GLU A 247 -2.82 3.48 39.01
CA GLU A 247 -2.71 4.94 38.89
C GLU A 247 -1.73 5.33 37.78
N LEU A 248 -0.54 4.72 37.77
CA LEU A 248 0.46 4.98 36.73
C LEU A 248 -0.05 4.57 35.34
N PHE A 249 -0.74 3.43 35.23
CA PHE A 249 -1.35 3.00 33.97
C PHE A 249 -2.34 4.05 33.44
N VAL A 250 -3.26 4.53 34.27
CA VAL A 250 -4.24 5.55 33.89
C VAL A 250 -3.55 6.85 33.50
N GLN A 251 -2.54 7.29 34.25
CA GLN A 251 -1.78 8.49 33.91
C GLN A 251 -1.12 8.38 32.52
N GLN A 252 -0.47 7.26 32.20
CA GLN A 252 0.13 7.03 30.88
C GLN A 252 -0.90 6.97 29.75
N PHE A 253 -2.05 6.34 30.00
CA PHE A 253 -3.15 6.28 29.06
C PHE A 253 -3.71 7.67 28.75
N VAL A 254 -3.95 8.48 29.77
CA VAL A 254 -4.45 9.85 29.62
C VAL A 254 -3.44 10.73 28.90
N ALA A 255 -2.15 10.64 29.25
CA ALA A 255 -1.10 11.39 28.56
C ALA A 255 -1.03 11.04 27.05
N SER A 256 -1.22 9.76 26.70
CA SER A 256 -1.30 9.33 25.30
C SER A 256 -2.54 9.92 24.62
N ARG A 257 -3.71 9.86 25.26
CA ARG A 257 -4.95 10.45 24.74
C ARG A 257 -4.81 11.95 24.48
N GLU A 258 -4.18 12.67 25.39
CA GLU A 258 -3.93 14.11 25.26
C GLU A 258 -2.96 14.42 24.11
N HIS A 259 -1.90 13.61 23.94
CA HIS A 259 -0.94 13.79 22.86
C HIS A 259 -1.54 13.56 21.47
N PHE A 260 -2.36 12.52 21.31
CA PHE A 260 -3.02 12.22 20.05
C PHE A 260 -4.12 13.24 19.72
N GLY A 261 -4.75 13.85 20.72
CA GLY A 261 -5.81 14.83 20.51
C GLY A 261 -7.15 14.19 20.14
N SER A 262 -8.25 14.90 20.45
CA SER A 262 -9.60 14.33 20.29
C SER A 262 -10.03 14.17 18.83
N GLU A 263 -9.59 15.03 17.92
CA GLU A 263 -9.95 14.98 16.51
C GLU A 263 -9.41 13.70 15.85
N ASP A 264 -8.09 13.50 15.89
CA ASP A 264 -7.45 12.31 15.31
C ASP A 264 -7.94 11.00 15.95
N LEU A 265 -8.21 11.00 17.26
CA LEU A 265 -8.75 9.82 17.94
C LEU A 265 -10.19 9.51 17.54
N ASN A 266 -11.03 10.52 17.35
CA ASN A 266 -12.42 10.32 16.90
C ASN A 266 -12.45 9.79 15.47
N ASP A 267 -11.61 10.33 14.59
CA ASP A 267 -11.48 9.85 13.21
C ASP A 267 -10.97 8.41 13.15
N ALA A 268 -9.95 8.08 13.94
CA ALA A 268 -9.43 6.72 14.04
C ALA A 268 -10.48 5.74 14.59
N PHE A 269 -11.27 6.16 15.58
CA PHE A 269 -12.34 5.35 16.14
C PHE A 269 -13.50 5.15 15.16
N ALA A 270 -13.90 6.18 14.42
CA ALA A 270 -14.93 6.08 13.38
C ALA A 270 -14.50 5.08 12.28
N LEU A 271 -13.25 5.17 11.81
CA LEU A 271 -12.70 4.21 10.86
C LEU A 271 -12.68 2.78 11.41
N PHE A 272 -12.34 2.62 12.70
CA PHE A 272 -12.40 1.32 13.36
C PHE A 272 -13.82 0.76 13.38
N GLU A 273 -14.83 1.57 13.68
CA GLU A 273 -16.24 1.14 13.67
C GLU A 273 -16.72 0.75 12.26
N GLU A 274 -16.30 1.46 11.22
CA GLU A 274 -16.57 1.06 9.83
C GLU A 274 -15.96 -0.31 9.50
N LEU A 275 -14.69 -0.54 9.86
CA LEU A 275 -14.03 -1.83 9.68
C LEU A 275 -14.71 -2.93 10.50
N ASN A 276 -15.12 -2.62 11.72
CA ASN A 276 -15.83 -3.53 12.60
C ASN A 276 -17.17 -3.97 11.98
N GLN A 277 -17.95 -3.02 11.47
CA GLN A 277 -19.21 -3.31 10.77
C GLN A 277 -18.98 -4.20 9.55
N LEU A 278 -17.95 -3.92 8.74
CA LEU A 278 -17.60 -4.75 7.58
C LEU A 278 -17.20 -6.18 7.97
N LEU A 279 -16.47 -6.35 9.08
CA LEU A 279 -16.08 -7.66 9.58
C LEU A 279 -17.26 -8.44 10.15
N ALA A 280 -18.11 -7.78 10.95
CA ALA A 280 -19.32 -8.37 11.50
C ALA A 280 -20.24 -8.85 10.39
N ALA A 281 -20.39 -8.02 9.34
CA ALA A 281 -21.19 -8.37 8.18
C ALA A 281 -20.63 -9.63 7.48
N ARG A 282 -19.31 -9.69 7.24
CA ARG A 282 -18.61 -10.85 6.62
C ARG A 282 -18.78 -12.16 7.37
N SER A 283 -18.94 -12.11 8.69
CA SER A 283 -19.15 -13.28 9.53
C SER A 283 -20.63 -13.66 9.70
N SER A 284 -21.56 -12.87 9.15
CA SER A 284 -22.99 -13.11 9.35
C SER A 284 -23.51 -14.15 8.36
N GLU A 285 -24.33 -15.09 8.86
CA GLU A 285 -25.13 -16.00 8.01
C GLU A 285 -26.10 -15.22 7.11
N ARG A 286 -26.32 -13.92 7.33
CA ARG A 286 -27.25 -13.07 6.57
C ARG A 286 -26.55 -12.19 5.54
N GLN A 287 -25.47 -12.69 4.95
CA GLN A 287 -24.72 -11.97 3.94
C GLN A 287 -24.32 -12.89 2.79
N VAL A 288 -24.20 -12.28 1.60
CA VAL A 288 -23.67 -12.92 0.40
C VAL A 288 -22.63 -12.01 -0.25
N CYS A 289 -21.53 -12.60 -0.70
CA CYS A 289 -20.47 -11.95 -1.44
C CYS A 289 -20.58 -12.35 -2.91
N LEU A 290 -20.94 -11.40 -3.78
CA LEU A 290 -21.16 -11.63 -5.21
C LEU A 290 -19.97 -11.08 -6.01
N GLN A 291 -19.26 -11.91 -6.77
CA GLN A 291 -18.21 -11.46 -7.68
C GLN A 291 -18.71 -11.41 -9.13
N THR A 292 -18.81 -10.22 -9.70
CA THR A 292 -19.30 -10.04 -11.08
C THR A 292 -18.21 -10.28 -12.11
N ARG A 293 -18.61 -10.57 -13.35
CA ARG A 293 -17.67 -10.84 -14.47
C ARG A 293 -17.27 -9.59 -15.24
N GLU A 294 -18.16 -8.61 -15.25
CA GLU A 294 -18.02 -7.35 -15.95
C GLU A 294 -18.68 -6.25 -15.14
N ASP A 295 -18.23 -5.01 -15.33
CA ASP A 295 -18.92 -3.82 -14.85
C ASP A 295 -19.73 -3.24 -16.02
N ARG A 296 -21.04 -3.14 -15.83
CA ARG A 296 -21.94 -2.61 -16.85
C ARG A 296 -23.09 -1.80 -16.23
N PRO A 297 -23.66 -0.84 -16.98
CA PRO A 297 -24.87 -0.16 -16.55
C PRO A 297 -25.96 -1.14 -16.14
N ALA A 298 -26.67 -0.78 -15.07
CA ALA A 298 -27.75 -1.54 -14.46
C ALA A 298 -27.40 -2.89 -13.82
N LEU A 299 -26.13 -3.33 -13.81
CA LEU A 299 -25.76 -4.60 -13.18
C LEU A 299 -26.26 -4.71 -11.74
N LEU A 300 -26.05 -3.67 -10.94
CA LEU A 300 -26.49 -3.66 -9.55
C LEU A 300 -28.01 -3.71 -9.44
N ARG A 301 -28.73 -2.96 -10.28
CA ARG A 301 -30.20 -3.00 -10.34
C ARG A 301 -30.68 -4.42 -10.65
N ASP A 302 -30.12 -5.05 -11.69
CA ASP A 302 -30.50 -6.38 -12.12
C ASP A 302 -30.24 -7.43 -11.03
N ILE A 303 -29.21 -7.25 -10.19
CA ILE A 303 -28.93 -8.06 -9.00
C ILE A 303 -29.97 -7.78 -7.90
N THR A 304 -30.20 -6.51 -7.55
CA THR A 304 -31.12 -6.14 -6.46
C THR A 304 -32.58 -6.49 -6.79
N ASP A 305 -32.97 -6.46 -8.07
CA ASP A 305 -34.29 -6.86 -8.54
C ASP A 305 -34.55 -8.34 -8.24
N LEU A 306 -33.54 -9.22 -8.39
CA LEU A 306 -33.68 -10.65 -8.09
C LEU A 306 -33.89 -10.93 -6.60
N PHE A 307 -33.30 -10.14 -5.71
CA PHE A 307 -33.59 -10.21 -4.28
C PHE A 307 -35.00 -9.67 -3.97
N ALA A 308 -35.39 -8.56 -4.61
CA ALA A 308 -36.72 -7.97 -4.45
C ALA A 308 -37.85 -8.91 -4.94
N GLU A 309 -37.64 -9.62 -6.05
CA GLU A 309 -38.57 -10.65 -6.54
C GLU A 309 -38.76 -11.82 -5.55
N GLY A 310 -37.78 -12.08 -4.69
CA GLY A 310 -37.85 -13.05 -3.60
C GLY A 310 -38.38 -12.47 -2.28
N ASP A 311 -38.85 -11.22 -2.28
CA ASP A 311 -39.28 -10.48 -1.08
C ASP A 311 -38.18 -10.40 0.00
N ILE A 312 -36.93 -10.19 -0.41
CA ILE A 312 -35.75 -10.11 0.47
C ILE A 312 -35.29 -8.66 0.58
N ASN A 313 -35.28 -8.08 1.79
CA ASN A 313 -34.74 -6.74 1.99
C ASN A 313 -33.21 -6.79 2.09
N LEU A 314 -32.57 -5.79 1.48
CA LEU A 314 -31.13 -5.57 1.60
C LEU A 314 -30.87 -4.61 2.77
N THR A 315 -30.03 -5.00 3.71
CA THR A 315 -29.69 -4.17 4.88
C THR A 315 -28.53 -3.22 4.61
N HIS A 316 -27.61 -3.62 3.73
CA HIS A 316 -26.49 -2.81 3.25
C HIS A 316 -25.94 -3.41 1.96
N ILE A 317 -25.21 -2.59 1.20
CA ILE A 317 -24.45 -3.06 0.04
C ILE A 317 -23.13 -2.29 -0.05
N HIS A 318 -22.03 -3.04 -0.14
CA HIS A 318 -20.70 -2.47 -0.37
C HIS A 318 -20.15 -2.99 -1.69
N SER A 319 -19.59 -2.09 -2.50
CA SER A 319 -18.93 -2.44 -3.76
C SER A 319 -17.42 -2.31 -3.59
N PHE A 320 -16.69 -3.31 -4.05
CA PHE A 320 -15.23 -3.32 -4.08
C PHE A 320 -14.76 -3.62 -5.50
N GLU A 321 -13.79 -2.88 -6.01
CA GLU A 321 -13.14 -3.20 -7.29
C GLU A 321 -12.47 -4.58 -7.21
N ALA A 322 -12.65 -5.39 -8.26
CA ALA A 322 -12.04 -6.70 -8.40
C ALA A 322 -11.26 -6.79 -9.71
N ALA A 323 -10.36 -7.79 -9.84
CA ALA A 323 -9.55 -7.97 -11.05
C ALA A 323 -10.39 -8.15 -12.34
N GLN A 324 -11.64 -8.60 -12.19
CA GLN A 324 -12.68 -8.58 -13.22
C GLN A 324 -13.98 -8.12 -12.54
N GLY A 325 -14.64 -7.10 -13.09
CA GLY A 325 -15.91 -6.56 -12.55
C GLY A 325 -15.79 -5.96 -11.15
N HIS A 326 -16.82 -6.19 -10.32
CA HIS A 326 -16.90 -5.74 -8.94
C HIS A 326 -17.22 -6.92 -8.01
N ARG A 327 -16.84 -6.78 -6.75
CA ARG A 327 -17.31 -7.63 -5.66
C ARG A 327 -18.34 -6.86 -4.84
N PHE A 328 -19.57 -7.35 -4.81
CA PHE A 328 -20.64 -6.80 -3.99
C PHE A 328 -20.79 -7.62 -2.72
N LEU A 329 -20.67 -6.95 -1.58
CA LEU A 329 -20.99 -7.53 -0.28
C LEU A 329 -22.39 -7.06 0.10
N VAL A 330 -23.35 -7.99 0.08
CA VAL A 330 -24.79 -7.69 0.20
C VAL A 330 -25.34 -8.27 1.50
N GLY A 331 -25.74 -7.40 2.42
CA GLY A 331 -26.44 -7.80 3.64
C GLY A 331 -27.92 -8.04 3.39
N LEU A 332 -28.46 -9.08 4.00
CA LEU A 332 -29.84 -9.55 3.83
C LEU A 332 -30.58 -9.47 5.17
N ASP A 333 -31.91 -9.32 5.12
CA ASP A 333 -32.75 -9.37 6.33
C ASP A 333 -32.91 -10.79 6.92
N ARG A 334 -32.56 -11.82 6.15
CA ARG A 334 -32.66 -13.25 6.49
C ARG A 334 -31.39 -14.05 6.12
N PRO A 335 -31.19 -15.27 6.68
CA PRO A 335 -29.99 -16.08 6.44
C PRO A 335 -29.83 -16.49 4.98
N ARG A 336 -28.59 -16.78 4.58
CA ARG A 336 -28.21 -17.23 3.26
C ARG A 336 -28.87 -18.56 2.91
N GLU A 337 -29.00 -19.45 3.89
CA GLU A 337 -29.61 -20.78 3.76
C GLU A 337 -31.13 -20.71 3.56
N ASP A 338 -31.74 -19.52 3.71
CA ASP A 338 -33.16 -19.32 3.44
C ASP A 338 -33.48 -19.70 1.98
N PRO A 339 -34.54 -20.50 1.73
CA PRO A 339 -34.88 -20.95 0.37
C PRO A 339 -35.10 -19.81 -0.63
N ALA A 340 -35.63 -18.66 -0.20
CA ALA A 340 -35.82 -17.51 -1.09
C ALA A 340 -34.48 -16.90 -1.49
N VAL A 341 -33.53 -16.83 -0.56
CA VAL A 341 -32.16 -16.34 -0.83
C VAL A 341 -31.44 -17.29 -1.77
N GLN A 342 -31.49 -18.60 -1.52
CA GLN A 342 -30.90 -19.60 -2.41
C GLN A 342 -31.49 -19.55 -3.82
N ALA A 343 -32.80 -19.34 -3.95
CA ALA A 343 -33.45 -19.16 -5.25
C ALA A 343 -32.98 -17.88 -5.96
N ALA A 344 -32.84 -16.76 -5.24
CA ALA A 344 -32.31 -15.51 -5.81
C ALA A 344 -30.86 -15.68 -6.29
N LEU A 345 -30.00 -16.32 -5.48
CA LEU A 345 -28.60 -16.61 -5.84
C LEU A 345 -28.51 -17.52 -7.07
N ALA A 346 -29.32 -18.58 -7.14
CA ALA A 346 -29.36 -19.46 -8.31
C ALA A 346 -29.70 -18.68 -9.59
N ARG A 347 -30.67 -17.76 -9.53
CA ARG A 347 -31.06 -16.91 -10.66
C ARG A 347 -29.98 -15.90 -11.04
N ILE A 348 -29.24 -15.36 -10.07
CA ILE A 348 -28.07 -14.49 -10.30
C ILE A 348 -27.00 -15.27 -11.10
N ALA A 349 -26.73 -16.52 -10.72
CA ALA A 349 -25.81 -17.40 -11.46
C ALA A 349 -26.32 -17.74 -12.87
N GLU A 350 -27.59 -18.13 -13.00
CA GLU A 350 -28.20 -18.50 -14.28
C GLU A 350 -28.17 -17.35 -15.30
N ARG A 351 -28.39 -16.11 -14.83
CA ARG A 351 -28.28 -14.90 -15.65
C ARG A 351 -26.85 -14.44 -15.88
N GLY A 352 -25.85 -15.14 -15.32
CA GLY A 352 -24.43 -14.84 -15.47
C GLY A 352 -24.00 -13.51 -14.84
N LEU A 353 -24.78 -12.98 -13.88
CA LEU A 353 -24.54 -11.67 -13.26
C LEU A 353 -23.38 -11.73 -12.24
N ALA A 354 -23.22 -12.87 -11.57
CA ALA A 354 -22.10 -13.17 -10.69
C ALA A 354 -21.49 -14.55 -11.02
N SER A 355 -20.19 -14.68 -10.78
CA SER A 355 -19.36 -15.85 -11.04
C SER A 355 -19.04 -16.65 -9.79
N GLU A 356 -18.88 -15.97 -8.66
CA GLU A 356 -18.69 -16.56 -7.33
C GLU A 356 -19.68 -15.92 -6.37
N MET A 357 -20.28 -16.76 -5.52
CA MET A 357 -21.25 -16.37 -4.52
C MET A 357 -20.87 -17.07 -3.22
N GLU A 358 -20.14 -16.37 -2.35
CA GLU A 358 -19.62 -16.87 -1.07
C GLU A 358 -20.34 -16.28 0.13
#